data_AF-A0A5C6UCL6-F1
#
_entry.id   AF-A0A5C6UCL6-F1
#
_cell.length_a   1.000
_cell.length_b   1.000
_cell.length_c   1.000
_cell.angle_alpha   90.00
_cell.angle_beta   90.00
_cell.angle_gamma   90.00
#
_symmetry.space_group_name_H-M   'P 1'
#
loop_
_entity.id
_entity.type
_entity.pdbx_description
1 polymer ?
#
loop_
_entity_poly.entity_id
_entity_poly.type
_entity_poly.pdbx_seq_one_letter_code
_entity_poly.pdbx_strand_id
1 'polypeptide(L)'
;MTDEQNQVACHEWQTALYEASYQYFVALKKLHETNPWPEHPVLANAINTLATELWDQCFRATNISAAFQSAVVGLPAYTAEDDIRP
;
A
#
# COMPACT_ATOMS: atom_id res chain seq x y z
N MET A 1 -10.22 23.81 24.34
CA MET A 1 -9.45 23.33 23.17
C MET A 1 -9.71 21.85 23.08
N THR A 2 -10.84 21.50 22.49
CA THR A 2 -11.63 20.35 22.98
C THR A 2 -12.41 19.79 21.81
N ASP A 3 -12.17 18.51 21.51
CA ASP A 3 -12.78 17.64 20.51
C ASP A 3 -12.74 18.07 19.03
N GLU A 4 -13.16 19.27 18.64
CA GLU A 4 -13.14 19.71 17.23
C GLU A 4 -11.72 19.80 16.67
N GLN A 5 -10.78 20.34 17.44
CA GLN A 5 -9.37 20.42 17.04
C GLN A 5 -8.73 19.02 16.91
N ASN A 6 -9.14 18.07 17.75
CA ASN A 6 -8.67 16.69 17.68
C ASN A 6 -9.26 15.96 16.47
N GLN A 7 -10.53 16.21 16.15
CA GLN A 7 -11.19 15.62 14.96
C GLN A 7 -10.57 16.15 13.66
N VAL A 8 -10.29 17.45 13.57
CA VAL A 8 -9.59 18.03 12.42
C VAL A 8 -8.20 17.42 12.26
N ALA A 9 -7.43 17.32 13.34
CA ALA A 9 -6.09 16.71 13.29
C ALA A 9 -6.12 15.23 12.86
N CYS A 10 -7.08 14.43 13.36
CA CYS A 10 -7.27 13.05 12.92
C CYS A 10 -7.61 12.97 11.42
N HIS A 11 -8.49 13.85 10.93
CA HIS A 11 -8.87 13.88 9.53
C HIS A 11 -7.72 14.28 8.60
N GLU A 12 -6.95 15.31 8.98
CA GLU A 12 -5.77 15.75 8.24
C GLU A 12 -4.72 14.63 8.18
N TRP A 13 -4.46 13.96 9.30
CA TRP A 13 -3.52 12.84 9.35
C TRP A 13 -3.99 11.67 8.46
N GLN A 14 -5.28 11.32 8.53
CA GLN A 14 -5.84 10.25 7.70
C GLN A 14 -5.75 10.58 6.21
N THR A 15 -6.03 11.84 5.85
CA THR A 15 -5.90 12.33 4.48
C THR A 15 -4.46 12.23 4.00
N ALA A 16 -3.50 12.67 4.81
CA ALA A 16 -2.07 12.59 4.48
C ALA A 16 -1.60 11.14 4.29
N LEU A 17 -2.06 10.20 5.12
CA LEU A 17 -1.76 8.78 4.98
C LEU A 17 -2.27 8.23 3.64
N TYR A 18 -3.52 8.54 3.27
CA TYR A 18 -4.12 8.07 2.03
C TYR A 18 -3.46 8.67 0.80
N GLU A 19 -3.12 9.96 0.82
CA GLU A 19 -2.42 10.62 -0.27
C GLU A 19 -1.04 9.99 -0.50
N ALA A 20 -0.26 9.78 0.57
CA ALA A 20 1.05 9.14 0.46
C ALA A 20 0.95 7.72 -0.12
N SER A 21 -0.05 6.96 0.32
CA SER A 21 -0.32 5.62 -0.18
C SER A 21 -0.73 5.64 -1.66
N TYR A 22 -1.63 6.56 -2.04
CA TYR A 22 -2.12 6.71 -3.40
C TYR A 22 -1.01 7.04 -4.39
N GLN A 23 -0.12 7.98 -4.05
CA GLN A 23 1.01 8.35 -4.90
C GLN A 23 1.93 7.17 -5.19
N TYR A 24 2.21 6.34 -4.18
CA TYR A 24 3.00 5.12 -4.33
C TYR A 24 2.33 4.15 -5.33
N PHE A 25 1.04 3.87 -5.16
CA PHE A 25 0.34 2.92 -6.03
C PHE A 25 0.18 3.41 -7.47
N VAL A 26 -0.07 4.71 -7.69
CA VAL A 26 -0.15 5.29 -9.03
C VAL A 26 1.18 5.14 -9.78
N ALA A 27 2.30 5.40 -9.11
CA ALA A 27 3.62 5.23 -9.71
C ALA A 27 3.87 3.77 -10.10
N LEU A 28 3.53 2.81 -9.23
CA LEU A 28 3.66 1.38 -9.52
C LEU A 28 2.78 0.92 -10.68
N LYS A 29 1.53 1.37 -10.74
CA LYS A 29 0.60 1.03 -11.83
C LYS A 29 1.16 1.50 -13.17
N LYS A 30 1.67 2.73 -13.23
CA LYS A 30 2.31 3.27 -14.44
C LYS A 30 3.52 2.43 -14.86
N LEU A 31 4.41 2.10 -13.93
CA LEU A 31 5.60 1.28 -14.21
C LEU A 31 5.23 -0.14 -14.67
N HIS A 32 4.18 -0.72 -14.09
CA HIS A 32 3.66 -2.03 -14.49
C HIS A 32 3.14 -2.00 -15.94
N GLU A 33 2.38 -0.98 -16.31
CA GLU A 33 1.83 -0.83 -17.67
C GLU A 33 2.90 -0.53 -18.72
N THR A 34 3.97 0.17 -18.33
CA THR A 34 5.06 0.54 -19.24
C THR A 34 6.28 -0.38 -19.12
N ASN A 35 6.15 -1.54 -18.46
CA ASN A 35 7.30 -2.40 -18.19
C ASN A 35 7.88 -3.00 -19.49
N PRO A 36 9.13 -2.67 -19.87
CA PRO A 36 9.74 -3.21 -21.09
C PRO A 36 10.20 -4.67 -20.93
N TRP A 37 10.19 -5.22 -19.70
CA TRP A 37 10.72 -6.54 -19.36
C TRP A 37 9.69 -7.39 -18.59
N PRO A 38 8.85 -8.16 -19.29
CA PRO A 38 7.80 -8.98 -18.67
C PRO A 38 8.31 -9.97 -17.63
N GLU A 39 9.53 -10.46 -17.79
CA GLU A 39 10.22 -11.38 -16.88
C GLU A 39 10.62 -10.72 -15.54
N HIS A 40 10.54 -9.40 -15.44
CA HIS A 40 10.77 -8.63 -14.22
C HIS A 40 9.44 -8.12 -13.63
N PRO A 41 8.73 -8.92 -12.80
CA PRO A 41 7.43 -8.52 -12.26
C PRO A 41 7.55 -7.32 -11.33
N VAL A 42 6.97 -6.19 -11.74
CA VAL A 42 6.99 -4.92 -11.01
C VAL A 42 6.44 -5.05 -9.59
N LEU A 43 5.32 -5.78 -9.42
CA LEU A 43 4.67 -5.92 -8.13
C LEU A 43 5.55 -6.63 -7.09
N ALA A 44 6.18 -7.75 -7.45
CA ALA A 44 7.01 -8.50 -6.53
C ALA A 44 8.22 -7.66 -6.06
N ASN A 45 8.87 -6.96 -6.99
CA ASN A 45 9.99 -6.08 -6.67
C ASN A 45 9.56 -4.93 -5.76
N ALA A 46 8.43 -4.29 -6.06
CA ALA A 46 7.90 -3.18 -5.27
C ALA A 46 7.54 -3.59 -3.84
N ILE A 47 6.89 -4.75 -3.65
CA ILE A 47 6.53 -5.25 -2.32
C ILE A 47 7.78 -5.62 -1.52
N ASN A 48 8.79 -6.24 -2.15
CA ASN A 48 10.06 -6.52 -1.50
C ASN A 48 10.76 -5.25 -1.05
N THR A 49 10.88 -4.24 -1.91
CA THR A 49 11.47 -2.95 -1.57
C THR A 49 10.71 -2.27 -0.43
N LEU A 50 9.37 -2.22 -0.50
CA LEU A 50 8.56 -1.63 0.57
C LEU A 50 8.79 -2.33 1.92
N ALA A 51 8.83 -3.66 1.94
CA ALA A 51 9.08 -4.41 3.16
C ALA A 51 10.46 -4.12 3.76
N THR A 52 11.49 -4.00 2.93
CA THR A 52 12.85 -3.62 3.35
C THR A 52 12.89 -2.20 3.92
N GLU A 53 12.32 -1.23 3.21
CA GLU A 53 12.31 0.17 3.66
C GLU A 53 11.53 0.34 4.98
N LEU A 54 10.38 -0.35 5.13
CA LEU A 54 9.65 -0.36 6.40
C LEU A 54 10.50 -0.94 7.53
N TRP A 55 11.21 -2.04 7.27
CA TRP A 55 12.09 -2.63 8.26
C TRP A 55 13.25 -1.69 8.64
N ASP A 56 13.85 -1.00 7.68
CA ASP A 56 14.89 0.00 7.90
C ASP A 56 14.38 1.21 8.70
N GLN A 57 13.09 1.54 8.57
CA GLN A 57 12.39 2.52 9.40
C GLN A 57 11.87 1.95 10.74
N CYS A 58 12.48 0.88 11.23
CA CYS A 58 12.22 0.24 12.52
C CYS A 58 10.82 -0.40 12.69
N PHE A 59 10.09 -0.65 11.59
CA PHE A 59 8.89 -1.48 11.68
C PHE A 59 9.28 -2.94 11.89
N ARG A 60 8.59 -3.62 12.81
CA ARG A 60 8.85 -5.04 13.09
C ARG A 60 8.36 -5.88 11.91
N ALA A 61 9.16 -6.87 11.50
CA ALA A 61 8.77 -7.82 10.45
C ALA A 61 7.41 -8.48 10.71
N THR A 62 7.08 -8.79 11.97
CA THR A 62 5.76 -9.33 12.35
C THR A 62 4.61 -8.38 12.05
N ASN A 63 4.80 -7.07 12.23
CA ASN A 63 3.78 -6.06 11.96
C ASN A 63 3.61 -5.86 10.45
N ILE A 64 4.73 -5.84 9.71
CA ILE A 64 4.73 -5.74 8.25
C ILE A 64 3.95 -6.93 7.65
N SER A 65 4.29 -8.16 8.06
CA SER A 65 3.61 -9.37 7.58
C SER A 65 2.12 -9.39 7.93
N ALA A 66 1.76 -9.03 9.16
CA ALA A 66 0.36 -8.97 9.58
C ALA A 66 -0.44 -7.93 8.79
N ALA A 67 0.14 -6.76 8.50
CA ALA A 67 -0.50 -5.73 7.70
C ALA A 67 -0.80 -6.20 6.27
N PHE A 68 0.17 -6.83 5.60
CA PHE A 68 -0.06 -7.40 4.26
C PHE A 68 -1.12 -8.49 4.26
N GLN A 69 -1.07 -9.42 5.22
CA GLN A 69 -2.07 -10.49 5.34
C GLN A 69 -3.47 -9.92 5.55
N SER A 70 -3.62 -8.94 6.44
CA SER A 70 -4.91 -8.30 6.70
C SER A 70 -5.44 -7.55 5.48
N ALA A 71 -4.55 -6.91 4.70
CA ALA A 71 -4.94 -6.22 3.48
C ALA A 71 -5.49 -7.21 2.43
N VAL A 72 -4.84 -8.36 2.26
CA VAL A 72 -5.30 -9.41 1.32
C VAL A 72 -6.65 -9.99 1.74
N VAL A 73 -6.85 -10.26 3.02
CA VAL A 73 -8.15 -10.75 3.55
C VAL A 73 -9.28 -9.72 3.34
N GLY A 74 -8.94 -8.43 3.35
CA GLY A 74 -9.88 -7.33 3.10
C GLY A 74 -10.25 -7.13 1.63
N LEU A 75 -9.59 -7.81 0.69
CA LEU A 75 -9.95 -7.72 -0.73
C LEU A 75 -11.29 -8.43 -0.98
N PRO A 76 -12.20 -7.84 -1.80
CA PRO A 76 -13.48 -8.46 -2.11
C PRO A 76 -13.33 -9.87 -2.71
N ALA A 77 -14.24 -10.79 -2.39
CA ALA A 77 -14.14 -12.20 -2.80
C ALA A 77 -14.04 -12.46 -4.33
N TYR A 78 -14.43 -11.52 -5.19
CA TYR A 78 -14.23 -11.64 -6.65
C TYR A 78 -12.78 -11.44 -7.10
N THR A 79 -11.86 -11.00 -6.22
CA THR A 79 -10.41 -11.03 -6.49
C THR A 79 -9.81 -12.44 -6.35
N ALA A 80 -10.62 -13.45 -5.99
CA ALA A 80 -10.19 -14.85 -5.95
C ALA A 80 -10.10 -15.48 -7.36
N GLU A 81 -10.67 -14.83 -8.38
CA GLU A 81 -10.69 -15.31 -9.78
C GLU A 81 -9.90 -14.37 -10.71
N ASP A 82 -8.62 -14.07 -10.44
CA ASP A 82 -7.72 -13.27 -11.31
C ASP A 82 -8.31 -11.93 -11.85
N ASP A 83 -9.40 -11.44 -11.26
CA ASP A 83 -10.20 -10.38 -11.85
C ASP A 83 -9.58 -9.02 -11.53
N ILE A 84 -9.21 -8.29 -12.57
CA ILE A 84 -8.58 -6.97 -12.48
C ILE A 84 -9.70 -5.93 -12.50
N ARG A 85 -9.84 -5.15 -11.42
CA ARG A 85 -10.76 -4.00 -11.41
C ARG A 85 -10.35 -3.01 -12.55
N PRO A 86 -11.26 -2.67 -13.48
CA PRO A 86 -10.96 -1.74 -14.57
C PRO A 86 -10.64 -0.33 -14.07
#